data_AF-A0A0D1Z5A2-F1
#
_entry.id   AF-A0A0D1Z5A2-F1
#
_cell.length_a   1.000
_cell.length_b   1.000
_cell.length_c   1.000
_cell.angle_alpha   90.00
_cell.angle_beta   90.00
_cell.angle_gamma   90.00
#
_symmetry.space_group_name_H-M   'P 1'
#
loop_
_entity.id
_entity.type
_entity.pdbx_description
1 polymer ?
#
loop_
_entity_poly.entity_id
_entity_poly.type
_entity_poly.pdbx_seq_one_letter_code
_entity_poly.pdbx_strand_id
1 'polypeptide(L)'
;MNVMDFDVIPAINAMCTCLPQLFKLVADSAYNSVQDGTGLNGGTSELINLLAKLEVCVLEQNFQISNNGAQVVQHLMDESKGSILLMAAEIDLEMYSKLVGAIVACAFGKCDPGVFTEYLEMSREYMLAQLETALSGWKTVLKSTDESIKAIGLAGEEIITNAQSLPSKIKTIEDQMCKDSACSGPVITAFMDKVDTMLNTITGKTQVGQAAASVTQSVENLITLIEGTVESAGLVEEPDTLAKIVGTFNRIGDVIQTFKIVQQLPKLAESLGQDSQAILEFLQSFGTISGDAIKLVSELLEGDWEGNPLEFTTDSTGKVREGMAQIQDLIRTQVEAPLKEFSSQFSQLKDQISTLPFIGKSLSVTVNVASYQRQTVVSMNMPCAASGQLNFKPCPISVPIQWPNHHIPWIRLG
;
A
#
# COMPACT_ATOMS: atom_id res chain seq x y z
N MET A 1 63.27 -20.37 20.35
CA MET A 1 61.94 -20.97 20.07
C MET A 1 61.03 -19.82 19.71
N ASN A 2 60.82 -19.60 18.41
CA ASN A 2 59.83 -18.62 17.96
C ASN A 2 58.46 -19.28 18.12
N VAL A 3 57.59 -18.60 18.87
CA VAL A 3 56.18 -18.90 19.00
C VAL A 3 55.61 -18.87 17.58
N MET A 4 55.19 -20.01 17.05
CA MET A 4 54.31 -20.02 15.88
C MET A 4 53.05 -19.27 16.30
N ASP A 5 52.74 -18.18 15.62
CA ASP A 5 51.48 -17.45 15.78
C ASP A 5 50.33 -18.45 15.76
N PHE A 6 49.44 -18.34 16.75
CA PHE A 6 48.27 -19.20 16.92
C PHE A 6 47.32 -19.18 15.70
N ASP A 7 47.49 -18.24 14.77
CA ASP A 7 46.75 -18.10 13.51
C ASP A 7 47.17 -19.08 12.39
N VAL A 8 48.29 -19.80 12.55
CA VAL A 8 48.80 -20.68 11.50
C VAL A 8 48.08 -22.04 11.46
N ILE A 9 47.63 -22.55 12.61
CA ILE A 9 47.03 -23.91 12.70
C ILE A 9 45.64 -23.98 12.01
N PRO A 10 44.70 -23.05 12.24
CA PRO A 10 43.43 -23.02 11.51
C PRO A 10 43.63 -22.81 10.00
N ALA A 11 44.57 -21.94 9.62
CA ALA A 11 44.91 -21.69 8.22
C ALA A 11 45.48 -22.94 7.51
N ILE A 12 46.36 -23.72 8.19
CA ILE A 12 46.90 -24.98 7.65
C ILE A 12 45.80 -26.04 7.51
N ASN A 13 44.89 -26.16 8.49
CA ASN A 13 43.78 -27.11 8.40
C ASN A 13 42.86 -26.75 7.22
N ALA A 14 42.48 -25.48 7.05
CA ALA A 14 41.69 -25.02 5.92
C ALA A 14 42.37 -25.24 4.56
N MET A 15 43.70 -25.03 4.48
CA MET A 15 44.51 -25.28 3.29
C MET A 15 44.54 -26.76 2.88
N CYS A 16 44.36 -27.68 3.83
CA CYS A 16 44.40 -29.11 3.57
C CYS A 16 43.01 -29.73 3.38
N THR A 17 41.93 -29.01 3.70
CA THR A 17 40.55 -29.53 3.66
C THR A 17 39.71 -28.90 2.54
N CYS A 18 39.28 -27.64 2.70
CA CYS A 18 38.30 -27.02 1.80
C CYS A 18 38.88 -26.00 0.81
N LEU A 19 39.95 -25.27 1.15
CA LEU A 19 40.48 -24.21 0.28
C LEU A 19 40.99 -24.69 -1.09
N PRO A 20 41.65 -25.87 -1.23
CA PRO A 20 42.04 -26.37 -2.55
C PRO A 20 40.85 -26.63 -3.47
N GLN A 21 39.74 -27.13 -2.91
CA GLN A 21 38.52 -27.37 -3.68
C GLN A 21 37.87 -26.05 -4.11
N LEU A 22 37.82 -25.06 -3.21
CA LEU A 22 37.32 -23.73 -3.54
C LEU A 22 38.15 -23.05 -4.63
N PHE A 23 39.48 -23.09 -4.53
CA PHE A 23 40.35 -22.52 -5.57
C PHE A 23 40.20 -23.22 -6.91
N LYS A 24 39.97 -24.53 -6.92
CA LYS A 24 39.65 -25.27 -8.14
C LYS A 24 38.32 -24.78 -8.75
N LEU A 25 37.27 -24.65 -7.94
CA LEU A 25 35.97 -24.15 -8.41
C LEU A 25 36.06 -22.71 -8.95
N VAL A 26 36.90 -21.87 -8.34
CA VAL A 26 37.20 -20.52 -8.84
C VAL A 26 37.91 -20.59 -10.20
N ALA A 27 38.94 -21.42 -10.32
CA ALA A 27 39.67 -21.59 -11.58
C ALA A 27 38.77 -22.14 -12.71
N ASP A 28 37.86 -23.03 -12.37
CA ASP A 28 36.91 -23.65 -13.31
C ASP A 28 35.70 -22.73 -13.61
N SER A 29 35.62 -21.53 -13.02
CA SER A 29 34.48 -20.60 -13.14
C SER A 29 33.13 -21.23 -12.77
N ALA A 30 33.14 -22.25 -11.90
CA ALA A 30 31.96 -23.04 -11.56
C ALA A 30 30.87 -22.20 -10.88
N TYR A 31 31.24 -21.14 -10.16
CA TYR A 31 30.31 -20.26 -9.46
C TYR A 31 29.31 -19.53 -10.37
N ASN A 32 29.68 -19.25 -11.63
CA ASN A 32 28.83 -18.48 -12.55
C ASN A 32 27.49 -19.17 -12.84
N SER A 33 27.43 -20.50 -12.77
CA SER A 33 26.21 -21.27 -13.05
C SER A 33 25.22 -21.32 -11.87
N VAL A 34 25.62 -20.85 -10.69
CA VAL A 34 24.81 -20.89 -9.46
C VAL A 34 24.63 -19.50 -8.83
N GLN A 35 25.44 -18.52 -9.25
CA GLN A 35 25.51 -17.20 -8.63
C GLN A 35 24.16 -16.48 -8.63
N ASP A 36 23.46 -16.45 -9.77
CA ASP A 36 22.22 -15.69 -9.93
C ASP A 36 20.96 -16.53 -9.70
N GLY A 37 21.11 -17.76 -9.21
CA GLY A 37 19.96 -18.63 -9.02
C GLY A 37 19.39 -19.22 -10.32
N THR A 38 20.13 -19.11 -11.44
CA THR A 38 19.68 -19.49 -12.78
C THR A 38 20.14 -20.91 -13.13
N GLY A 39 19.20 -21.78 -13.54
CA GLY A 39 19.50 -23.16 -13.94
C GLY A 39 19.25 -24.19 -12.84
N LEU A 40 18.06 -24.80 -12.87
CA LEU A 40 17.62 -25.83 -11.92
C LEU A 40 17.80 -27.24 -12.52
N ASN A 41 19.02 -27.76 -12.51
CA ASN A 41 19.33 -29.09 -13.05
C ASN A 41 20.22 -29.91 -12.10
N GLY A 42 20.45 -31.18 -12.45
CA GLY A 42 21.25 -32.09 -11.63
C GLY A 42 22.68 -31.59 -11.36
N GLY A 43 23.35 -31.01 -12.36
CA GLY A 43 24.71 -30.47 -12.20
C GLY A 43 24.76 -29.25 -11.28
N THR A 44 23.77 -28.34 -11.38
CA THR A 44 23.60 -27.23 -10.45
C THR A 44 23.37 -27.75 -9.02
N SER A 45 22.50 -28.76 -8.86
CA SER A 45 22.20 -29.36 -7.56
C SER A 45 23.45 -29.94 -6.89
N GLU A 46 24.27 -30.69 -7.64
CA GLU A 46 25.53 -31.26 -7.13
C GLU A 46 26.51 -30.16 -6.71
N LEU A 47 26.65 -29.11 -7.52
CA LEU A 47 27.52 -27.97 -7.23
C LEU A 47 27.09 -27.20 -5.98
N ILE A 48 25.80 -26.89 -5.84
CA ILE A 48 25.28 -26.16 -4.67
C ILE A 48 25.48 -27.00 -3.39
N ASN A 49 25.20 -28.30 -3.44
CA ASN A 49 25.44 -29.19 -2.30
C ASN A 49 26.93 -29.25 -1.90
N LEU A 50 27.85 -29.21 -2.87
CA LEU A 50 29.28 -29.11 -2.61
C LEU A 50 29.63 -27.76 -1.96
N LEU A 51 29.12 -26.66 -2.51
CA LEU A 51 29.36 -25.32 -2.00
C LEU A 51 28.83 -25.13 -0.58
N ALA A 52 27.64 -25.65 -0.25
CA ALA A 52 27.09 -25.62 1.10
C ALA A 52 28.02 -26.31 2.12
N LYS A 53 28.59 -27.47 1.76
CA LYS A 53 29.57 -28.17 2.61
C LYS A 53 30.87 -27.39 2.76
N LEU A 54 31.35 -26.78 1.68
CA LEU A 54 32.58 -25.98 1.71
C LEU A 54 32.39 -24.69 2.51
N GLU A 55 31.19 -24.09 2.50
CA GLU A 55 30.86 -22.91 3.31
C GLU A 55 30.99 -23.20 4.81
N VAL A 56 30.40 -24.31 5.27
CA VAL A 56 30.53 -24.75 6.68
C VAL A 56 32.00 -24.91 7.06
N CYS A 57 32.81 -25.56 6.22
CA CYS A 57 34.24 -25.70 6.47
C CYS A 57 34.96 -24.35 6.57
N VAL A 58 34.69 -23.41 5.66
CA VAL A 58 35.32 -22.08 5.68
C VAL A 58 34.98 -21.33 6.97
N LEU A 59 33.72 -21.38 7.41
CA LEU A 59 33.26 -20.75 8.66
C LEU A 59 33.89 -21.42 9.90
N GLU A 60 33.96 -22.75 9.95
CA GLU A 60 34.62 -23.50 11.03
C GLU A 60 36.11 -23.16 11.17
N GLN A 61 36.76 -22.74 10.08
CA GLN A 61 38.15 -22.31 10.07
C GLN A 61 38.32 -20.80 10.34
N ASN A 62 37.28 -20.12 10.81
CA ASN A 62 37.24 -18.69 11.17
C ASN A 62 37.43 -17.71 10.00
N PHE A 63 37.19 -18.14 8.76
CA PHE A 63 37.09 -17.19 7.65
C PHE A 63 35.73 -16.51 7.67
N GLN A 64 35.72 -15.19 7.45
CA GLN A 64 34.49 -14.42 7.40
C GLN A 64 33.88 -14.42 5.99
N ILE A 65 32.55 -14.42 5.93
CA ILE A 65 31.78 -14.16 4.71
C ILE A 65 31.17 -12.76 4.86
N SER A 66 31.68 -11.82 4.06
CA SER A 66 31.11 -10.48 3.94
C SER A 66 29.98 -10.48 2.90
N ASN A 67 28.96 -9.63 3.10
CA ASN A 67 27.83 -9.51 2.17
C ASN A 67 27.30 -8.07 2.12
N ASN A 68 26.52 -7.76 1.08
CA ASN A 68 25.83 -6.47 0.92
C ASN A 68 24.30 -6.56 1.13
N GLY A 69 23.81 -7.58 1.84
CA GLY A 69 22.37 -7.84 2.00
C GLY A 69 21.60 -6.67 2.61
N ALA A 70 22.14 -6.04 3.66
CA ALA A 70 21.49 -4.88 4.29
C ALA A 70 21.32 -3.69 3.33
N GLN A 71 22.27 -3.47 2.41
CA GLN A 71 22.16 -2.42 1.40
C GLN A 71 21.08 -2.73 0.37
N VAL A 72 20.96 -4.00 -0.03
CA VAL A 72 19.92 -4.47 -0.96
C VAL A 72 18.53 -4.34 -0.34
N VAL A 73 18.35 -4.77 0.92
CA VAL A 73 17.07 -4.63 1.65
C VAL A 73 16.70 -3.16 1.82
N GLN A 74 17.65 -2.31 2.21
CA GLN A 74 17.40 -0.88 2.34
C GLN A 74 16.97 -0.24 1.00
N HIS A 75 17.64 -0.60 -0.09
CA HIS A 75 17.29 -0.14 -1.43
C HIS A 75 15.87 -0.56 -1.82
N LEU A 76 15.48 -1.82 -1.59
CA LEU A 76 14.12 -2.30 -1.82
C LEU A 76 13.07 -1.52 -1.03
N MET A 77 13.35 -1.23 0.25
CA MET A 77 12.45 -0.43 1.09
C MET A 77 12.32 1.00 0.56
N ASP A 78 13.43 1.61 0.13
CA ASP A 78 13.43 2.98 -0.41
C ASP A 78 12.68 3.08 -1.75
N GLU A 79 12.83 2.08 -2.64
CA GLU A 79 12.10 2.00 -3.91
C GLU A 79 10.62 1.66 -3.75
N SER A 80 10.21 1.19 -2.57
CA SER A 80 8.83 0.81 -2.26
C SER A 80 8.11 1.85 -1.40
N LYS A 81 8.67 3.05 -1.24
CA LYS A 81 8.01 4.14 -0.51
C LYS A 81 6.66 4.48 -1.14
N GLY A 82 5.60 4.40 -0.33
CA GLY A 82 4.22 4.62 -0.78
C GLY A 82 3.53 3.37 -1.33
N SER A 83 4.20 2.22 -1.30
CA SER A 83 3.69 0.91 -1.70
C SER A 83 3.75 -0.07 -0.54
N ILE A 84 3.01 -1.18 -0.64
CA ILE A 84 3.17 -2.32 0.26
C ILE A 84 4.28 -3.20 -0.30
N LEU A 85 5.35 -3.39 0.47
CA LEU A 85 6.42 -4.34 0.18
C LEU A 85 6.26 -5.55 1.10
N LEU A 86 6.23 -6.74 0.50
CA LEU A 86 6.18 -8.01 1.21
C LEU A 86 7.42 -8.79 0.83
N MET A 87 8.26 -9.11 1.81
CA MET A 87 9.43 -9.95 1.62
C MET A 87 9.15 -11.34 2.19
N ALA A 88 9.53 -12.38 1.45
CA ALA A 88 9.57 -13.75 1.95
C ALA A 88 10.79 -13.97 2.85
N ALA A 89 10.92 -15.17 3.43
CA ALA A 89 12.15 -15.54 4.11
C ALA A 89 13.33 -15.57 3.11
N GLU A 90 14.52 -15.30 3.60
CA GLU A 90 15.73 -15.38 2.78
C GLU A 90 16.00 -16.83 2.36
N ILE A 91 16.33 -17.02 1.10
CA ILE A 91 16.88 -18.26 0.57
C ILE A 91 18.39 -18.17 0.70
N ASP A 92 18.90 -18.64 1.82
CA ASP A 92 20.34 -18.83 2.04
C ASP A 92 20.87 -20.02 1.22
N LEU A 93 22.19 -20.27 1.28
CA LEU A 93 22.79 -21.36 0.51
C LEU A 93 22.27 -22.75 0.93
N GLU A 94 21.96 -22.97 2.21
CA GLU A 94 21.42 -24.24 2.68
C GLU A 94 20.03 -24.48 2.10
N MET A 95 19.15 -23.49 2.22
CA MET A 95 17.80 -23.54 1.68
C MET A 95 17.82 -23.63 0.15
N TYR A 96 18.72 -22.91 -0.52
CA TYR A 96 18.91 -23.01 -1.96
C TYR A 96 19.25 -24.46 -2.37
N SER A 97 20.15 -25.12 -1.63
CA SER A 97 20.51 -26.53 -1.85
C SER A 97 19.31 -27.47 -1.71
N LYS A 98 18.53 -27.29 -0.63
CA LYS A 98 17.31 -28.09 -0.36
C LYS A 98 16.27 -27.90 -1.47
N LEU A 99 15.97 -26.66 -1.84
CA LEU A 99 14.99 -26.31 -2.86
C LEU A 99 15.39 -26.83 -4.24
N VAL A 100 16.64 -26.66 -4.67
CA VAL A 100 17.11 -27.18 -5.97
C VAL A 100 17.03 -28.70 -6.02
N GLY A 101 17.46 -29.38 -4.94
CA GLY A 101 17.33 -30.83 -4.83
C GLY A 101 15.88 -31.29 -5.00
N ALA A 102 14.95 -30.61 -4.33
CA ALA A 102 13.52 -30.91 -4.40
C ALA A 102 12.94 -30.61 -5.80
N ILE A 103 13.26 -29.48 -6.42
CA ILE A 103 12.79 -29.11 -7.77
C ILE A 103 13.28 -30.12 -8.81
N VAL A 104 14.57 -30.50 -8.76
CA VAL A 104 15.13 -31.51 -9.66
C VAL A 104 14.43 -32.85 -9.46
N ALA A 105 14.19 -33.28 -8.22
CA ALA A 105 13.45 -34.51 -7.93
C ALA A 105 12.01 -34.46 -8.48
N CYS A 106 11.33 -33.32 -8.35
CA CYS A 106 10.00 -33.09 -8.93
C CYS A 106 9.99 -33.25 -10.46
N ALA A 107 11.01 -32.72 -11.15
CA ALA A 107 11.15 -32.88 -12.61
C ALA A 107 11.26 -34.35 -13.07
N PHE A 108 11.71 -35.25 -12.19
CA PHE A 108 11.77 -36.70 -12.43
C PHE A 108 10.58 -37.48 -11.82
N GLY A 109 9.50 -36.80 -11.44
CA GLY A 109 8.28 -37.43 -10.90
C GLY A 109 8.41 -37.92 -9.46
N LYS A 110 9.46 -37.48 -8.72
CA LYS A 110 9.70 -37.81 -7.30
C LYS A 110 9.55 -36.58 -6.43
N CYS A 111 8.49 -35.82 -6.66
CA CYS A 111 8.28 -34.55 -5.95
C CYS A 111 8.00 -34.82 -4.48
N ASP A 112 8.86 -34.30 -3.60
CA ASP A 112 8.62 -34.28 -2.16
C ASP A 112 8.22 -32.85 -1.74
N PRO A 113 6.92 -32.60 -1.52
CA PRO A 113 6.46 -31.29 -1.11
C PRO A 113 6.96 -30.88 0.29
N GLY A 114 7.41 -31.81 1.13
CA GLY A 114 7.82 -31.53 2.51
C GLY A 114 8.96 -30.53 2.64
N VAL A 115 9.92 -30.54 1.71
CA VAL A 115 11.04 -29.58 1.67
C VAL A 115 10.56 -28.16 1.35
N PHE A 116 9.51 -28.03 0.54
CA PHE A 116 8.91 -26.74 0.26
C PHE A 116 8.10 -26.25 1.46
N THR A 117 7.36 -27.14 2.13
CA THR A 117 6.49 -26.77 3.25
C THR A 117 7.19 -25.96 4.34
N GLU A 118 8.40 -26.35 4.78
CA GLU A 118 9.14 -25.63 5.83
C GLU A 118 9.47 -24.18 5.43
N TYR A 119 10.05 -24.00 4.24
CA TYR A 119 10.37 -22.67 3.72
C TYR A 119 9.10 -21.83 3.47
N LEU A 120 8.06 -22.48 2.94
CA LEU A 120 6.80 -21.82 2.62
C LEU A 120 6.05 -21.38 3.88
N GLU A 121 6.07 -22.17 4.96
CA GLU A 121 5.46 -21.81 6.23
C GLU A 121 6.12 -20.56 6.82
N MET A 122 7.44 -20.55 6.94
CA MET A 122 8.19 -19.41 7.48
C MET A 122 7.98 -18.14 6.64
N SER A 123 8.09 -18.28 5.31
CA SER A 123 7.91 -17.16 4.39
C SER A 123 6.47 -16.63 4.40
N ARG A 124 5.49 -17.52 4.50
CA ARG A 124 4.06 -17.16 4.58
C ARG A 124 3.78 -16.36 5.83
N GLU A 125 4.24 -16.82 6.99
CA GLU A 125 4.05 -16.09 8.25
C GLU A 125 4.65 -14.68 8.17
N TYR A 126 5.87 -14.56 7.63
CA TYR A 126 6.54 -13.27 7.50
C TYR A 126 5.82 -12.33 6.53
N MET A 127 5.41 -12.82 5.36
CA MET A 127 4.67 -12.00 4.38
C MET A 127 3.25 -11.65 4.85
N LEU A 128 2.57 -12.57 5.53
CA LEU A 128 1.22 -12.33 6.04
C LEU A 128 1.23 -11.25 7.12
N ALA A 129 2.18 -11.29 8.06
CA ALA A 129 2.32 -10.25 9.08
C ALA A 129 2.58 -8.85 8.45
N GLN A 130 3.41 -8.79 7.40
CA GLN A 130 3.65 -7.56 6.64
C GLN A 130 2.37 -7.08 5.92
N LEU A 131 1.63 -8.01 5.29
CA LEU A 131 0.38 -7.71 4.59
C LEU A 131 -0.69 -7.20 5.56
N GLU A 132 -0.90 -7.90 6.68
CA GLU A 132 -1.87 -7.52 7.73
C GLU A 132 -1.56 -6.14 8.28
N THR A 133 -0.29 -5.87 8.59
CA THR A 133 0.15 -4.56 9.07
C THR A 133 -0.23 -3.47 8.06
N ALA A 134 0.09 -3.66 6.79
CA ALA A 134 -0.16 -2.66 5.76
C ALA A 134 -1.66 -2.46 5.48
N LEU A 135 -2.42 -3.56 5.35
CA LEU A 135 -3.85 -3.51 5.05
C LEU A 135 -4.69 -3.05 6.26
N SER A 136 -4.22 -3.24 7.49
CA SER A 136 -4.89 -2.72 8.70
C SER A 136 -5.00 -1.19 8.69
N GLY A 137 -3.96 -0.50 8.18
CA GLY A 137 -3.97 0.94 7.99
C GLY A 137 -5.07 1.36 7.02
N TRP A 138 -5.16 0.69 5.87
CA TRP A 138 -6.21 0.96 4.88
C TRP A 138 -7.61 0.70 5.42
N LYS A 139 -7.80 -0.43 6.11
CA LYS A 139 -9.08 -0.79 6.75
C LYS A 139 -9.50 0.24 7.79
N THR A 140 -8.56 0.80 8.55
CA THR A 140 -8.85 1.85 9.54
C THR A 140 -9.37 3.12 8.86
N VAL A 141 -8.70 3.56 7.79
CA VAL A 141 -9.15 4.72 7.01
C VAL A 141 -10.52 4.45 6.39
N LEU A 142 -10.74 3.28 5.79
CA LEU A 142 -12.03 2.91 5.19
C LEU A 142 -13.18 2.88 6.21
N LYS A 143 -12.95 2.35 7.42
CA LYS A 143 -13.96 2.39 8.49
C LYS A 143 -14.34 3.82 8.89
N SER A 144 -13.35 4.68 9.03
CA SER A 144 -13.64 6.09 9.33
C SER A 144 -14.29 6.82 8.13
N THR A 145 -14.00 6.38 6.91
CA THR A 145 -14.63 6.88 5.67
C THR A 145 -16.09 6.50 5.63
N ASP A 146 -16.42 5.26 5.99
CA ASP A 146 -17.79 4.76 6.14
C ASP A 146 -18.60 5.60 7.14
N GLU A 147 -18.05 5.84 8.34
CA GLU A 147 -18.67 6.68 9.36
C GLU A 147 -18.91 8.12 8.86
N SER A 148 -17.92 8.69 8.16
CA SER A 148 -18.00 10.05 7.61
C SER A 148 -19.07 10.16 6.52
N ILE A 149 -19.18 9.17 5.63
CA ILE A 149 -20.20 9.14 4.58
C ILE A 149 -21.61 9.03 5.20
N LYS A 150 -21.78 8.19 6.22
CA LYS A 150 -23.04 8.07 6.97
C LYS A 150 -23.42 9.40 7.62
N ALA A 151 -22.48 10.08 8.27
CA ALA A 151 -22.70 11.40 8.88
C ALA A 151 -23.09 12.45 7.85
N ILE A 152 -22.41 12.50 6.70
CA ILE A 152 -22.73 13.37 5.58
C ILE A 152 -24.14 13.09 5.05
N GLY A 153 -24.52 11.81 4.89
CA GLY A 153 -25.86 11.43 4.44
C GLY A 153 -26.95 12.00 5.34
N LEU A 154 -26.79 11.85 6.67
CA LEU A 154 -27.73 12.37 7.67
C LEU A 154 -27.77 13.91 7.67
N ALA A 155 -26.62 14.57 7.66
CA ALA A 155 -26.54 16.03 7.63
C ALA A 155 -27.17 16.60 6.34
N GLY A 156 -26.98 15.92 5.21
CA GLY A 156 -27.62 16.29 3.94
C GLY A 156 -29.15 16.18 3.99
N GLU A 157 -29.68 15.10 4.57
CA GLU A 157 -31.14 14.94 4.75
C GLU A 157 -31.73 16.00 5.69
N GLU A 158 -31.00 16.37 6.75
CA GLU A 158 -31.41 17.44 7.67
C GLU A 158 -31.46 18.80 6.96
N ILE A 159 -30.42 19.15 6.18
CA ILE A 159 -30.40 20.39 5.39
C ILE A 159 -31.58 20.46 4.43
N ILE A 160 -31.88 19.35 3.75
CA ILE A 160 -33.02 19.27 2.82
C ILE A 160 -34.34 19.44 3.55
N THR A 161 -34.50 18.81 4.71
CA THR A 161 -35.70 18.94 5.56
C THR A 161 -35.89 20.38 6.03
N ASN A 162 -34.81 21.03 6.48
CA ASN A 162 -34.83 22.43 6.89
C ASN A 162 -35.23 23.33 5.72
N ALA A 163 -34.62 23.14 4.56
CA ALA A 163 -34.94 23.88 3.34
C ALA A 163 -36.40 23.68 2.90
N GLN A 164 -36.94 22.46 2.96
CA GLN A 164 -38.35 22.19 2.63
C GLN A 164 -39.33 22.85 3.62
N SER A 165 -38.92 23.09 4.87
CA SER A 165 -39.75 23.78 5.86
C SER A 165 -39.82 25.29 5.66
N LEU A 166 -38.77 25.88 5.08
CA LEU A 166 -38.61 27.34 4.94
C LEU A 166 -39.71 28.03 4.12
N PRO A 167 -40.20 27.53 2.97
CA PRO A 167 -41.27 28.16 2.22
C PRO A 167 -42.48 28.54 3.08
N SER A 168 -42.90 27.66 3.99
CA SER A 168 -44.04 27.91 4.88
C SER A 168 -43.77 28.99 5.94
N LYS A 169 -42.54 29.03 6.47
CA LYS A 169 -42.10 30.05 7.45
C LYS A 169 -41.95 31.41 6.77
N ILE A 170 -41.34 31.43 5.58
CA ILE A 170 -41.19 32.63 4.75
C ILE A 170 -42.57 33.19 4.39
N LYS A 171 -43.49 32.34 3.91
CA LYS A 171 -44.86 32.76 3.60
C LYS A 171 -45.58 33.39 4.80
N THR A 172 -45.35 32.86 6.00
CA THR A 172 -45.91 33.44 7.23
C THR A 172 -45.39 34.85 7.49
N ILE A 173 -44.11 35.12 7.20
CA ILE A 173 -43.52 36.45 7.29
C ILE A 173 -44.08 37.36 6.20
N GLU A 174 -44.16 36.86 4.95
CA GLU A 174 -44.75 37.58 3.82
C GLU A 174 -46.19 38.03 4.11
N ASP A 175 -47.05 37.12 4.60
CA ASP A 175 -48.44 37.43 4.96
C ASP A 175 -48.55 38.53 6.03
N GLN A 176 -47.53 38.70 6.87
CA GLN A 176 -47.47 39.73 7.91
C GLN A 176 -46.96 41.08 7.40
N MET A 177 -45.98 41.08 6.49
CA MET A 177 -45.30 42.30 6.01
C MET A 177 -45.85 42.83 4.67
N CYS A 178 -46.34 41.97 3.78
CA CYS A 178 -46.71 42.28 2.39
C CYS A 178 -48.18 42.67 2.21
N LYS A 179 -48.73 43.49 3.11
CA LYS A 179 -50.10 44.00 2.92
C LYS A 179 -50.17 44.92 1.69
N ASP A 180 -51.22 44.77 0.90
CA ASP A 180 -51.44 45.49 -0.35
C ASP A 180 -50.29 45.32 -1.36
N SER A 181 -49.74 46.41 -1.91
CA SER A 181 -48.66 46.39 -2.91
C SER A 181 -47.25 46.59 -2.31
N ALA A 182 -47.10 46.46 -0.99
CA ALA A 182 -45.85 46.77 -0.28
C ALA A 182 -44.66 45.89 -0.71
N CYS A 183 -44.90 44.67 -1.18
CA CYS A 183 -43.85 43.72 -1.63
C CYS A 183 -43.72 43.59 -3.15
N SER A 184 -44.39 44.43 -3.94
CA SER A 184 -44.37 44.32 -5.41
C SER A 184 -43.17 45.01 -6.09
N GLY A 185 -42.18 45.44 -5.32
CA GLY A 185 -41.00 46.15 -5.82
C GLY A 185 -39.94 45.19 -6.41
N PRO A 186 -39.17 45.65 -7.43
CA PRO A 186 -38.24 44.79 -8.16
C PRO A 186 -37.14 44.18 -7.28
N VAL A 187 -36.74 44.86 -6.20
CA VAL A 187 -35.70 44.35 -5.28
C VAL A 187 -36.21 43.22 -4.41
N ILE A 188 -37.43 43.35 -3.90
CA ILE A 188 -38.07 42.30 -3.12
C ILE A 188 -38.28 41.07 -4.00
N THR A 189 -38.78 41.26 -5.22
CA THR A 189 -38.90 40.16 -6.20
C THR A 189 -37.55 39.50 -6.47
N ALA A 190 -36.50 40.28 -6.76
CA ALA A 190 -35.17 39.72 -7.01
C ALA A 190 -34.59 38.97 -5.81
N PHE A 191 -34.83 39.44 -4.58
CA PHE A 191 -34.44 38.73 -3.37
C PHE A 191 -35.18 37.40 -3.22
N MET A 192 -36.51 37.40 -3.38
CA MET A 192 -37.32 36.19 -3.28
C MET A 192 -36.98 35.18 -4.37
N ASP A 193 -36.71 35.63 -5.60
CA ASP A 193 -36.22 34.77 -6.69
C ASP A 193 -34.89 34.09 -6.32
N LYS A 194 -33.99 34.80 -5.64
CA LYS A 194 -32.74 34.20 -5.12
C LYS A 194 -33.01 33.20 -4.00
N VAL A 195 -33.96 33.49 -3.11
CA VAL A 195 -34.38 32.55 -2.06
C VAL A 195 -34.93 31.27 -2.68
N ASP A 196 -35.80 31.37 -3.67
CA ASP A 196 -36.34 30.22 -4.40
C ASP A 196 -35.24 29.44 -5.14
N THR A 197 -34.28 30.15 -5.76
CA THR A 197 -33.13 29.51 -6.43
C THR A 197 -32.26 28.73 -5.44
N MET A 198 -31.98 29.29 -4.26
CA MET A 198 -31.26 28.61 -3.18
C MET A 198 -32.03 27.36 -2.71
N LEU A 199 -33.33 27.49 -2.42
CA LEU A 199 -34.16 26.37 -1.96
C LEU A 199 -34.23 25.26 -3.00
N ASN A 200 -34.40 25.59 -4.28
CA ASN A 200 -34.38 24.62 -5.37
C ASN A 200 -33.02 23.94 -5.54
N THR A 201 -31.92 24.67 -5.34
CA THR A 201 -30.56 24.11 -5.41
C THR A 201 -30.33 23.06 -4.32
N ILE A 202 -30.75 23.37 -3.09
CA ILE A 202 -30.63 22.45 -1.95
C ILE A 202 -31.59 21.26 -2.09
N THR A 203 -32.87 21.52 -2.37
CA THR A 203 -33.91 20.49 -2.40
C THR A 203 -33.90 19.64 -3.67
N GLY A 204 -33.29 20.11 -4.76
CA GLY A 204 -33.11 19.33 -5.99
C GLY A 204 -32.24 18.07 -5.84
N LYS A 205 -31.73 17.80 -4.63
CA LYS A 205 -30.75 16.76 -4.32
C LYS A 205 -31.22 15.86 -3.17
N THR A 206 -32.53 15.58 -3.14
CA THR A 206 -33.23 14.69 -2.18
C THR A 206 -32.61 13.29 -2.01
N GLN A 207 -31.73 12.87 -2.91
CA GLN A 207 -31.11 11.55 -2.90
C GLN A 207 -29.76 11.49 -2.17
N VAL A 208 -29.30 12.55 -1.49
CA VAL A 208 -28.00 12.53 -0.78
C VAL A 208 -27.87 11.38 0.22
N GLY A 209 -28.91 11.10 1.01
CA GLY A 209 -28.91 9.97 1.94
C GLY A 209 -28.88 8.61 1.24
N GLN A 210 -29.62 8.44 0.15
CA GLN A 210 -29.59 7.22 -0.67
C GLN A 210 -28.21 7.01 -1.33
N ALA A 211 -27.61 8.08 -1.85
CA ALA A 211 -26.27 8.04 -2.43
C ALA A 211 -25.22 7.69 -1.36
N ALA A 212 -25.30 8.30 -0.19
CA ALA A 212 -24.42 7.99 0.94
C ALA A 212 -24.55 6.51 1.37
N ALA A 213 -25.78 5.98 1.43
CA ALA A 213 -26.03 4.57 1.74
C ALA A 213 -25.48 3.62 0.67
N SER A 214 -25.58 3.98 -0.61
CA SER A 214 -24.99 3.19 -1.69
C SER A 214 -23.46 3.15 -1.61
N VAL A 215 -22.82 4.29 -1.29
CA VAL A 215 -21.36 4.39 -1.20
C VAL A 215 -20.84 3.69 0.06
N THR A 216 -21.58 3.79 1.17
CA THR A 216 -21.38 3.00 2.39
C THR A 216 -21.24 1.51 2.05
N GLN A 217 -22.16 0.97 1.25
CA GLN A 217 -22.09 -0.43 0.83
C GLN A 217 -20.81 -0.74 0.03
N SER A 218 -20.37 0.18 -0.85
CA SER A 218 -19.10 0.04 -1.57
C SER A 218 -17.90 0.04 -0.63
N VAL A 219 -17.89 0.88 0.40
CA VAL A 219 -16.84 0.91 1.42
C VAL A 219 -16.82 -0.38 2.25
N GLU A 220 -17.97 -0.90 2.64
CA GLU A 220 -18.10 -2.19 3.34
C GLU A 220 -17.62 -3.36 2.47
N ASN A 221 -17.89 -3.33 1.17
CA ASN A 221 -17.39 -4.32 0.22
C ASN A 221 -15.85 -4.26 0.11
N LEU A 222 -15.26 -3.06 0.04
CA LEU A 222 -13.81 -2.87 0.06
C LEU A 222 -13.17 -3.46 1.32
N ILE A 223 -13.79 -3.23 2.49
CA ILE A 223 -13.31 -3.80 3.76
C ILE A 223 -13.37 -5.34 3.72
N THR A 224 -14.51 -5.90 3.30
CA THR A 224 -14.70 -7.35 3.17
C THR A 224 -13.68 -7.97 2.20
N LEU A 225 -13.42 -7.30 1.08
CA LEU A 225 -12.44 -7.73 0.09
C LEU A 225 -11.01 -7.76 0.67
N ILE A 226 -10.64 -6.73 1.43
CA ILE A 226 -9.35 -6.67 2.14
C ILE A 226 -9.22 -7.83 3.12
N GLU A 227 -10.25 -8.08 3.94
CA GLU A 227 -10.27 -9.17 4.92
C GLU A 227 -10.17 -10.54 4.25
N GLY A 228 -10.98 -10.79 3.23
CA GLY A 228 -10.96 -12.04 2.47
C GLY A 228 -9.63 -12.26 1.73
N THR A 229 -8.94 -11.20 1.32
CA THR A 229 -7.61 -11.28 0.72
C THR A 229 -6.57 -11.72 1.73
N VAL A 230 -6.58 -11.16 2.95
CA VAL A 230 -5.68 -11.58 4.04
C VAL A 230 -5.90 -13.05 4.39
N GLU A 231 -7.16 -13.45 4.58
CA GLU A 231 -7.51 -14.83 4.90
C GLU A 231 -7.05 -15.79 3.80
N SER A 232 -7.37 -15.49 2.53
CA SER A 232 -7.01 -16.33 1.39
C SER A 232 -5.50 -16.39 1.14
N ALA A 233 -4.77 -15.30 1.40
CA ALA A 233 -3.32 -15.24 1.28
C ALA A 233 -2.61 -16.10 2.33
N GLY A 234 -3.22 -16.28 3.51
CA GLY A 234 -2.72 -17.13 4.59
C GLY A 234 -2.91 -18.64 4.35
N LEU A 235 -3.64 -19.05 3.31
CA LEU A 235 -3.84 -20.46 3.00
C LEU A 235 -2.62 -21.09 2.33
N VAL A 236 -2.40 -22.37 2.60
CA VAL A 236 -1.38 -23.18 1.92
C VAL A 236 -1.92 -23.65 0.56
N GLU A 237 -1.02 -23.82 -0.41
CA GLU A 237 -1.38 -24.49 -1.66
C GLU A 237 -1.61 -25.99 -1.44
N GLU A 238 -2.62 -26.52 -2.13
CA GLU A 238 -2.86 -27.96 -2.13
C GLU A 238 -1.66 -28.70 -2.73
N PRO A 239 -1.26 -29.88 -2.21
CA PRO A 239 -0.05 -30.59 -2.65
C PRO A 239 0.04 -30.79 -4.17
N ASP A 240 -1.07 -31.14 -4.83
CA ASP A 240 -1.12 -31.33 -6.28
C ASP A 240 -0.92 -30.03 -7.06
N THR A 241 -1.47 -28.92 -6.55
CA THR A 241 -1.28 -27.59 -7.13
C THR A 241 0.15 -27.12 -6.95
N LEU A 242 0.70 -27.31 -5.75
CA LEU A 242 2.08 -26.99 -5.42
C LEU A 242 3.06 -27.75 -6.34
N ALA A 243 2.87 -29.05 -6.52
CA ALA A 243 3.70 -29.86 -7.39
C ALA A 243 3.66 -29.39 -8.86
N LYS A 244 2.48 -28.97 -9.36
CA LYS A 244 2.33 -28.39 -10.70
C LYS A 244 3.09 -27.07 -10.83
N ILE A 245 2.97 -26.17 -9.85
CA ILE A 245 3.67 -24.87 -9.85
C ILE A 245 5.18 -25.11 -9.83
N VAL A 246 5.68 -25.95 -8.92
CA VAL A 246 7.10 -26.29 -8.79
C VAL A 246 7.66 -26.89 -10.09
N GLY A 247 6.87 -27.70 -10.79
CA GLY A 247 7.26 -28.26 -12.09
C GLY A 247 7.48 -27.24 -13.21
N THR A 248 7.09 -25.97 -13.01
CA THR A 248 7.31 -24.88 -13.97
C THR A 248 8.55 -24.02 -13.69
N PHE A 249 9.26 -24.28 -12.58
CA PHE A 249 10.36 -23.43 -12.15
C PHE A 249 11.57 -23.53 -13.07
N ASN A 250 12.13 -22.37 -13.43
CA ASN A 250 13.34 -22.26 -14.24
C ASN A 250 14.50 -21.60 -13.47
N ARG A 251 14.18 -20.92 -12.37
CA ARG A 251 15.14 -20.28 -11.45
C ARG A 251 14.64 -20.38 -10.02
N ILE A 252 15.54 -20.29 -9.05
CA ILE A 252 15.19 -20.39 -7.62
C ILE A 252 14.15 -19.34 -7.21
N GLY A 253 14.22 -18.15 -7.81
CA GLY A 253 13.28 -17.07 -7.52
C GLY A 253 11.83 -17.34 -7.92
N ASP A 254 11.58 -18.35 -8.74
CA ASP A 254 10.21 -18.75 -9.10
C ASP A 254 9.46 -19.37 -7.92
N VAL A 255 10.16 -19.74 -6.83
CA VAL A 255 9.52 -20.23 -5.58
C VAL A 255 8.46 -19.26 -5.05
N ILE A 256 8.57 -17.97 -5.35
CA ILE A 256 7.55 -17.00 -4.93
C ILE A 256 6.16 -17.29 -5.52
N GLN A 257 6.09 -17.98 -6.67
CA GLN A 257 4.84 -18.32 -7.34
C GLN A 257 4.00 -19.34 -6.56
N THR A 258 4.58 -20.05 -5.58
CA THR A 258 3.82 -20.99 -4.73
C THR A 258 2.97 -20.28 -3.68
N PHE A 259 3.21 -18.99 -3.40
CA PHE A 259 2.43 -18.30 -2.39
C PHE A 259 1.12 -17.80 -2.97
N LYS A 260 -0.01 -18.19 -2.36
CA LYS A 260 -1.34 -17.74 -2.78
C LYS A 260 -1.45 -16.22 -2.85
N ILE A 261 -0.73 -15.50 -2.00
CA ILE A 261 -0.66 -14.04 -2.01
C ILE A 261 -0.27 -13.45 -3.39
N VAL A 262 0.57 -14.14 -4.18
CA VAL A 262 0.92 -13.74 -5.56
C VAL A 262 -0.30 -13.74 -6.48
N GLN A 263 -1.26 -14.63 -6.24
CA GLN A 263 -2.49 -14.73 -7.02
C GLN A 263 -3.60 -13.81 -6.48
N GLN A 264 -3.61 -13.53 -5.18
CA GLN A 264 -4.66 -12.72 -4.54
C GLN A 264 -4.44 -11.21 -4.71
N LEU A 265 -3.20 -10.73 -4.60
CA LEU A 265 -2.92 -9.29 -4.67
C LEU A 265 -3.33 -8.63 -6.00
N PRO A 266 -3.16 -9.26 -7.18
CA PRO A 266 -3.64 -8.68 -8.43
C PRO A 266 -5.17 -8.52 -8.46
N LYS A 267 -5.91 -9.48 -7.91
CA LYS A 267 -7.37 -9.42 -7.82
C LYS A 267 -7.81 -8.30 -6.87
N LEU A 268 -7.14 -8.18 -5.72
CA LEU A 268 -7.35 -7.07 -4.79
C LEU A 268 -7.10 -5.73 -5.50
N ALA A 269 -5.99 -5.57 -6.20
CA ALA A 269 -5.63 -4.34 -6.91
C ALA A 269 -6.70 -3.90 -7.93
N GLU A 270 -7.23 -4.85 -8.70
CA GLU A 270 -8.30 -4.60 -9.67
C GLU A 270 -9.60 -4.16 -8.99
N SER A 271 -10.05 -4.91 -7.99
CA SER A 271 -11.31 -4.63 -7.29
C SER A 271 -11.26 -3.34 -6.47
N LEU A 272 -10.14 -3.01 -5.82
CA LEU A 272 -9.96 -1.73 -5.10
C LEU A 272 -10.16 -0.52 -6.02
N GLY A 273 -9.67 -0.60 -7.27
CA GLY A 273 -9.82 0.49 -8.24
C GLY A 273 -11.27 0.69 -8.68
N GLN A 274 -12.03 -0.40 -8.85
CA GLN A 274 -13.43 -0.35 -9.26
C GLN A 274 -14.34 0.14 -8.12
N ASP A 275 -14.19 -0.44 -6.94
CA ASP A 275 -15.10 -0.17 -5.82
C ASP A 275 -14.84 1.20 -5.16
N SER A 276 -13.65 1.77 -5.33
CA SER A 276 -13.36 3.14 -4.88
C SER A 276 -13.95 4.25 -5.74
N GLN A 277 -14.33 3.94 -6.99
CA GLN A 277 -14.88 4.92 -7.92
C GLN A 277 -16.19 5.54 -7.41
N ALA A 278 -17.03 4.74 -6.75
CA ALA A 278 -18.29 5.20 -6.15
C ALA A 278 -18.06 6.33 -5.12
N ILE A 279 -16.95 6.25 -4.36
CA ILE A 279 -16.58 7.27 -3.37
C ILE A 279 -16.24 8.59 -4.08
N LEU A 280 -15.47 8.52 -5.18
CA LEU A 280 -15.08 9.70 -5.96
C LEU A 280 -16.28 10.38 -6.62
N GLU A 281 -17.18 9.59 -7.21
CA GLU A 281 -18.40 10.10 -7.83
C GLU A 281 -19.33 10.77 -6.81
N PHE A 282 -19.41 10.22 -5.60
CA PHE A 282 -20.15 10.82 -4.49
C PHE A 282 -19.56 12.18 -4.10
N LEU A 283 -18.24 12.25 -3.89
CA LEU A 283 -17.55 13.51 -3.58
C LEU A 283 -17.72 14.56 -4.68
N GLN A 284 -17.61 14.16 -5.95
CA GLN A 284 -17.77 15.07 -7.08
C GLN A 284 -19.21 15.61 -7.18
N SER A 285 -20.19 14.71 -7.03
CA SER A 285 -21.60 15.05 -7.17
C SER A 285 -22.10 15.95 -6.06
N PHE A 286 -21.69 15.71 -4.80
CA PHE A 286 -22.22 16.40 -3.63
C PHE A 286 -21.30 17.49 -3.06
N GLY A 287 -19.99 17.41 -3.26
CA GLY A 287 -19.07 18.49 -2.88
C GLY A 287 -19.25 19.77 -3.72
N THR A 288 -19.67 19.65 -4.98
CA THR A 288 -19.96 20.84 -5.82
C THR A 288 -21.21 21.57 -5.34
N ILE A 289 -22.22 20.83 -4.87
CA ILE A 289 -23.51 21.36 -4.43
C ILE A 289 -23.35 22.22 -3.18
N SER A 290 -22.53 21.77 -2.22
CA SER A 290 -22.27 22.57 -1.02
C SER A 290 -21.63 23.91 -1.37
N GLY A 291 -20.71 23.94 -2.34
CA GLY A 291 -20.10 25.17 -2.84
C GLY A 291 -21.10 26.15 -3.46
N ASP A 292 -21.93 25.68 -4.39
CA ASP A 292 -22.93 26.51 -5.08
C ASP A 292 -23.99 27.05 -4.10
N ALA A 293 -24.50 26.20 -3.21
CA ALA A 293 -25.47 26.59 -2.20
C ALA A 293 -24.87 27.58 -1.17
N ILE A 294 -23.61 27.39 -0.74
CA ILE A 294 -22.93 28.34 0.17
C ILE A 294 -22.79 29.71 -0.49
N LYS A 295 -22.46 29.74 -1.79
CA LYS A 295 -22.37 31.00 -2.54
C LYS A 295 -23.72 31.73 -2.58
N LEU A 296 -24.80 31.03 -2.92
CA LEU A 296 -26.15 31.60 -2.95
C LEU A 296 -26.59 32.12 -1.58
N VAL A 297 -26.31 31.36 -0.50
CA VAL A 297 -26.59 31.79 0.87
C VAL A 297 -25.79 33.04 1.24
N SER A 298 -24.51 33.09 0.88
CA SER A 298 -23.66 34.26 1.17
C SER A 298 -24.18 35.51 0.46
N GLU A 299 -24.51 35.40 -0.83
CA GLU A 299 -25.11 36.51 -1.60
C GLU A 299 -26.45 37.00 -1.02
N LEU A 300 -27.27 36.09 -0.46
CA LEU A 300 -28.53 36.45 0.20
C LEU A 300 -28.31 37.17 1.53
N LEU A 301 -27.25 36.83 2.26
CA LEU A 301 -26.95 37.38 3.59
C LEU A 301 -26.13 38.68 3.55
N GLU A 302 -25.52 39.01 2.41
CA GLU A 302 -24.81 40.29 2.18
C GLU A 302 -25.75 41.49 2.01
N GLY A 303 -27.04 41.26 1.73
CA GLY A 303 -28.04 42.33 1.58
C GLY A 303 -28.27 43.08 2.89
N ASP A 304 -27.99 44.39 2.90
CA ASP A 304 -28.27 45.27 4.04
C ASP A 304 -29.65 45.94 3.90
N TRP A 305 -30.64 45.36 4.56
CA TRP A 305 -32.01 45.90 4.58
C TRP A 305 -32.17 47.08 5.55
N GLU A 306 -31.26 47.27 6.50
CA GLU A 306 -31.29 48.39 7.45
C GLU A 306 -30.68 49.66 6.84
N GLY A 307 -29.62 49.53 6.04
CA GLY A 307 -28.82 50.62 5.48
C GLY A 307 -29.21 51.12 4.08
N ASN A 308 -30.25 50.57 3.45
CA ASN A 308 -30.62 50.92 2.06
C ASN A 308 -31.95 51.72 1.96
N PRO A 309 -31.92 53.06 2.14
CA PRO A 309 -33.12 53.89 2.26
C PRO A 309 -33.88 54.16 0.94
N LEU A 310 -33.28 53.84 -0.22
CA LEU A 310 -33.79 54.28 -1.53
C LEU A 310 -34.96 53.44 -2.09
N GLU A 311 -35.20 52.24 -1.57
CA GLU A 311 -36.14 51.28 -2.19
C GLU A 311 -37.44 51.09 -1.39
N PHE A 312 -37.58 51.80 -0.28
CA PHE A 312 -38.67 51.63 0.69
C PHE A 312 -39.48 52.91 0.90
N THR A 313 -39.52 53.81 -0.08
CA THR A 313 -40.27 55.09 0.01
C THR A 313 -41.77 54.91 0.30
N THR A 314 -42.30 53.69 0.18
CA THR A 314 -43.67 53.27 0.51
C THR A 314 -43.80 52.48 1.83
N ASP A 315 -42.72 51.99 2.43
CA ASP A 315 -42.74 51.29 3.74
C ASP A 315 -42.54 52.29 4.89
N SER A 316 -43.59 53.06 5.16
CA SER A 316 -43.62 54.05 6.25
C SER A 316 -43.55 53.42 7.65
N THR A 317 -43.73 52.10 7.76
CA THR A 317 -43.77 51.35 9.04
C THR A 317 -42.50 50.58 9.35
N GLY A 318 -41.60 50.38 8.39
CA GLY A 318 -40.38 49.57 8.53
C GLY A 318 -40.62 48.06 8.51
N LYS A 319 -41.85 47.61 8.32
CA LYS A 319 -42.23 46.19 8.45
C LYS A 319 -41.68 45.30 7.35
N VAL A 320 -41.54 45.84 6.14
CA VAL A 320 -40.98 45.06 5.02
C VAL A 320 -39.50 44.81 5.27
N ARG A 321 -38.77 45.84 5.74
CA ARG A 321 -37.36 45.70 6.13
C ARG A 321 -37.17 44.70 7.27
N GLU A 322 -37.99 44.81 8.31
CA GLU A 322 -37.97 43.87 9.45
C GLU A 322 -38.24 42.43 8.99
N GLY A 323 -39.24 42.20 8.14
CA GLY A 323 -39.56 40.87 7.64
C GLY A 323 -38.49 40.29 6.72
N MET A 324 -37.85 41.09 5.85
CA MET A 324 -36.71 40.62 5.04
C MET A 324 -35.51 40.25 5.92
N ALA A 325 -35.23 41.03 6.97
CA ALA A 325 -34.20 40.69 7.96
C ALA A 325 -34.54 39.40 8.71
N GLN A 326 -35.82 39.17 9.05
CA GLN A 326 -36.28 37.91 9.65
C GLN A 326 -36.10 36.71 8.69
N ILE A 327 -36.36 36.88 7.39
CA ILE A 327 -36.10 35.83 6.39
C ILE A 327 -34.60 35.54 6.31
N GLN A 328 -33.73 36.55 6.29
CA GLN A 328 -32.28 36.35 6.34
C GLN A 328 -31.85 35.61 7.62
N ASP A 329 -32.44 35.92 8.77
CA ASP A 329 -32.13 35.22 10.02
C ASP A 329 -32.58 33.76 10.01
N LEU A 330 -33.74 33.47 9.40
CA LEU A 330 -34.17 32.08 9.16
C LEU A 330 -33.20 31.32 8.26
N ILE A 331 -32.72 31.95 7.19
CA ILE A 331 -31.74 31.33 6.27
C ILE A 331 -30.40 31.12 6.98
N ARG A 332 -29.92 32.10 7.74
CA ARG A 332 -28.69 32.01 8.54
C ARG A 332 -28.75 30.85 9.52
N THR A 333 -29.84 30.73 10.26
CA THR A 333 -29.98 29.73 11.33
C THR A 333 -30.28 28.32 10.81
N GLN A 334 -31.13 28.18 9.80
CA GLN A 334 -31.60 26.86 9.35
C GLN A 334 -30.87 26.31 8.11
N VAL A 335 -30.12 27.15 7.40
CA VAL A 335 -29.41 26.75 6.17
C VAL A 335 -27.92 27.01 6.28
N GLU A 336 -27.49 28.24 6.57
CA GLU A 336 -26.07 28.61 6.47
C GLU A 336 -25.18 27.76 7.38
N ALA A 337 -25.50 27.70 8.68
CA ALA A 337 -24.69 26.95 9.64
C ALA A 337 -24.64 25.44 9.32
N PRO A 338 -25.78 24.74 9.11
CA PRO A 338 -25.76 23.34 8.68
C PRO A 338 -25.00 23.10 7.37
N LEU A 339 -25.16 23.97 6.38
CA LEU A 339 -24.53 23.82 5.07
C LEU A 339 -23.01 24.01 5.12
N LYS A 340 -22.51 24.94 5.94
CA LYS A 340 -21.07 25.11 6.19
C LYS A 340 -20.47 23.87 6.85
N GLU A 341 -21.15 23.32 7.85
CA GLU A 341 -20.72 22.08 8.52
C GLU A 341 -20.69 20.90 7.53
N PHE A 342 -21.75 20.72 6.74
CA PHE A 342 -21.80 19.71 5.70
C PHE A 342 -20.66 19.85 4.68
N SER A 343 -20.35 21.07 4.23
CA SER A 343 -19.22 21.30 3.33
C SER A 343 -17.85 21.01 3.96
N SER A 344 -17.70 21.26 5.27
CA SER A 344 -16.51 20.92 6.04
C SER A 344 -16.30 19.41 6.08
N GLN A 345 -17.37 18.65 6.34
CA GLN A 345 -17.34 17.18 6.36
C GLN A 345 -16.93 16.57 5.01
N PHE A 346 -17.40 17.12 3.89
CA PHE A 346 -16.94 16.71 2.56
C PHE A 346 -15.44 16.94 2.34
N SER A 347 -14.93 18.07 2.84
CA SER A 347 -13.50 18.40 2.71
C SER A 347 -12.65 17.44 3.53
N GLN A 348 -13.06 17.15 4.77
CA GLN A 348 -12.42 16.16 5.64
C GLN A 348 -12.44 14.75 5.04
N LEU A 349 -13.60 14.34 4.50
CA LEU A 349 -13.74 13.04 3.82
C LEU A 349 -12.76 12.95 2.64
N LYS A 350 -12.66 14.00 1.81
CA LYS A 350 -11.74 14.06 0.68
C LYS A 350 -10.27 13.92 1.13
N ASP A 351 -9.88 14.67 2.15
CA ASP A 351 -8.50 14.62 2.69
C ASP A 351 -8.19 13.23 3.25
N GLN A 352 -9.13 12.65 3.98
CA GLN A 352 -9.01 11.32 4.55
C GLN A 352 -8.81 10.23 3.48
N ILE A 353 -9.68 10.18 2.46
CA ILE A 353 -9.55 9.15 1.42
C ILE A 353 -8.31 9.36 0.54
N SER A 354 -7.79 10.60 0.44
CA SER A 354 -6.58 10.88 -0.35
C SER A 354 -5.31 10.19 0.19
N THR A 355 -5.36 9.72 1.45
CA THR A 355 -4.28 8.95 2.07
C THR A 355 -4.19 7.51 1.55
N LEU A 356 -5.26 7.00 0.94
CA LEU A 356 -5.31 5.66 0.37
C LEU A 356 -4.65 5.64 -1.02
N PRO A 357 -3.67 4.76 -1.28
CA PRO A 357 -2.89 4.80 -2.52
C PRO A 357 -3.67 4.36 -3.77
N PHE A 358 -4.81 3.70 -3.60
CA PHE A 358 -5.67 3.21 -4.68
C PHE A 358 -6.81 4.15 -5.08
N ILE A 359 -7.02 5.26 -4.37
CA ILE A 359 -8.10 6.20 -4.70
C ILE A 359 -7.73 6.97 -5.97
N GLY A 360 -8.50 6.75 -7.05
CA GLY A 360 -8.32 7.41 -8.35
C GLY A 360 -7.08 6.94 -9.11
N LYS A 361 -6.49 5.80 -8.71
CA LYS A 361 -5.29 5.22 -9.31
C LYS A 361 -5.45 3.70 -9.41
N SER A 362 -4.88 3.11 -10.45
CA SER A 362 -4.75 1.66 -10.53
C SER A 362 -3.51 1.22 -9.75
N LEU A 363 -3.67 0.26 -8.85
CA LEU A 363 -2.54 -0.42 -8.21
C LEU A 363 -1.95 -1.45 -9.16
N SER A 364 -0.64 -1.63 -9.08
CA SER A 364 0.11 -2.65 -9.80
C SER A 364 0.76 -3.63 -8.84
N VAL A 365 0.86 -4.89 -9.25
CA VAL A 365 1.58 -5.92 -8.50
C VAL A 365 2.85 -6.27 -9.24
N THR A 366 3.99 -6.08 -8.58
CA THR A 366 5.30 -6.51 -9.07
C THR A 366 5.78 -7.67 -8.22
N VAL A 367 6.21 -8.75 -8.85
CA VAL A 367 6.78 -9.93 -8.20
C VAL A 367 8.19 -10.09 -8.70
N ASN A 368 9.17 -10.14 -7.80
CA ASN A 368 10.57 -10.27 -8.19
C ASN A 368 11.41 -10.87 -7.05
N VAL A 369 12.70 -11.03 -7.31
CA VAL A 369 13.66 -11.54 -6.33
C VAL A 369 14.86 -10.60 -6.28
N ALA A 370 15.16 -10.11 -5.10
CA ALA A 370 16.41 -9.41 -4.85
C ALA A 370 17.50 -10.43 -4.53
N SER A 371 18.69 -10.23 -5.07
CA SER A 371 19.83 -11.11 -4.82
C SER A 371 20.99 -10.26 -4.32
N TYR A 372 21.72 -10.75 -3.31
CA TYR A 372 22.84 -10.02 -2.76
C TYR A 372 24.11 -10.85 -2.75
N GLN A 373 25.22 -10.16 -3.00
CA GLN A 373 26.53 -10.75 -3.19
C GLN A 373 27.16 -11.11 -1.86
N ARG A 374 27.91 -12.21 -1.88
CA ARG A 374 28.58 -12.77 -0.73
C ARG A 374 30.00 -13.12 -1.13
N GLN A 375 30.98 -12.74 -0.31
CA GLN A 375 32.37 -13.03 -0.60
C GLN A 375 33.17 -13.31 0.67
N THR A 376 34.13 -14.24 0.52
CA THR A 376 35.19 -14.47 1.50
C THR A 376 36.51 -14.03 0.89
N VAL A 377 37.28 -13.27 1.65
CA VAL A 377 38.68 -12.98 1.30
C VAL A 377 39.55 -13.93 2.07
N VAL A 378 40.15 -14.89 1.36
CA VAL A 378 41.14 -15.78 1.95
C VAL A 378 42.47 -15.06 1.96
N SER A 379 42.93 -14.67 3.16
CA SER A 379 44.23 -14.06 3.39
C SER A 379 45.12 -14.99 4.19
N MET A 380 46.26 -15.38 3.62
CA MET A 380 47.18 -16.33 4.26
C MET A 380 48.63 -16.05 3.92
N ASN A 381 49.50 -16.29 4.89
CA ASN A 381 50.95 -16.19 4.75
C ASN A 381 51.50 -17.56 4.30
N MET A 382 51.76 -17.71 3.00
CA MET A 382 52.32 -18.94 2.45
C MET A 382 53.86 -18.93 2.44
N PRO A 383 54.52 -20.09 2.62
CA PRO A 383 55.95 -20.18 2.44
C PRO A 383 56.32 -20.14 0.95
N CYS A 384 56.99 -19.06 0.54
CA CYS A 384 57.49 -18.91 -0.82
C CYS A 384 58.89 -19.52 -0.99
N ALA A 385 59.05 -20.46 -1.93
CA ALA A 385 60.37 -20.98 -2.30
C ALA A 385 61.08 -20.00 -3.26
N ALA A 386 61.93 -19.13 -2.73
CA ALA A 386 62.90 -18.40 -3.54
C ALA A 386 64.10 -19.32 -3.82
N SER A 387 64.09 -20.00 -4.97
CA SER A 387 65.23 -20.73 -5.56
C SER A 387 66.04 -21.62 -4.58
N GLY A 388 65.67 -22.90 -4.46
CA GLY A 388 66.57 -23.95 -3.94
C GLY A 388 66.96 -23.90 -2.46
N GLN A 389 66.60 -22.83 -1.72
CA GLN A 389 66.68 -22.78 -0.26
C GLN A 389 65.29 -22.49 0.30
N LEU A 390 64.83 -23.33 1.23
CA LEU A 390 63.58 -23.18 1.97
C LEU A 390 63.68 -22.00 2.95
N ASN A 391 63.74 -20.78 2.43
CA ASN A 391 63.55 -19.57 3.21
C ASN A 391 62.06 -19.26 3.25
N PHE A 392 61.41 -19.59 4.36
CA PHE A 392 60.00 -19.34 4.62
C PHE A 392 59.76 -17.83 4.77
N LYS A 393 59.68 -17.10 3.65
CA LYS A 393 59.16 -15.73 3.66
C LYS A 393 57.63 -15.77 3.53
N PRO A 394 56.88 -15.09 4.41
CA PRO A 394 55.43 -14.93 4.26
C PRO A 394 55.13 -14.22 2.93
N CYS A 395 54.39 -14.88 2.06
CA CYS A 395 53.75 -14.23 0.91
C CYS A 395 52.26 -14.09 1.20
N PRO A 396 51.71 -12.87 1.23
CA PRO A 396 50.28 -12.69 1.39
C PRO A 396 49.58 -13.13 0.11
N ILE A 397 48.80 -14.20 0.20
CA ILE A 397 47.80 -14.55 -0.82
C ILE A 397 46.50 -13.89 -0.39
N SER A 398 45.88 -13.10 -1.26
CA SER A 398 44.53 -12.58 -1.09
C SER A 398 43.71 -12.97 -2.30
N VAL A 399 42.80 -13.93 -2.13
CA VAL A 399 41.91 -14.40 -3.20
C VAL A 399 40.46 -14.17 -2.75
N PRO A 400 39.69 -13.35 -3.49
CA PRO A 400 38.26 -13.25 -3.25
C PRO A 400 37.56 -14.49 -3.81
N ILE A 401 36.80 -15.16 -2.95
CA ILE A 401 35.91 -16.26 -3.33
C ILE A 401 34.49 -15.68 -3.29
N GLN A 402 33.84 -15.65 -4.46
CA GLN A 402 32.43 -15.27 -4.55
C GLN A 402 31.58 -16.50 -4.22
N TRP A 403 30.67 -16.37 -3.27
CA TRP A 403 29.70 -17.40 -2.95
C TRP A 403 28.45 -17.21 -3.82
N PRO A 404 27.61 -18.26 -4.00
CA PRO A 404 26.29 -18.07 -4.55
C PRO A 404 25.54 -16.97 -3.80
N ASN A 405 24.77 -16.17 -4.53
CA ASN A 405 24.00 -15.11 -3.90
C ASN A 405 22.95 -15.73 -2.97
N HIS A 406 22.62 -14.98 -1.92
CA HIS A 406 21.36 -15.24 -1.21
C HIS A 406 20.25 -14.47 -1.92
N HIS A 407 19.05 -15.02 -1.84
CA HIS A 407 17.89 -14.51 -2.57
C HIS A 407 16.76 -14.15 -1.61
N ILE A 408 16.14 -13.00 -1.82
CA ILE A 408 14.99 -12.52 -1.06
C ILE A 408 13.86 -12.32 -2.06
N PRO A 409 12.93 -13.28 -2.17
CA PRO A 409 11.73 -13.08 -2.95
C PRO A 409 10.86 -11.98 -2.34
N TRP A 410 10.29 -11.13 -3.19
CA TRP A 410 9.43 -10.04 -2.73
C TRP A 410 8.30 -9.75 -3.69
N ILE A 411 7.24 -9.14 -3.13
CA ILE A 411 6.06 -8.68 -3.84
C ILE A 411 5.84 -7.22 -3.45
N ARG A 412 5.61 -6.37 -4.45
CA ARG A 412 5.25 -4.96 -4.25
C ARG A 412 3.86 -4.70 -4.81
N LEU A 413 2.97 -4.15 -3.99
CA LEU A 413 1.68 -3.62 -4.39
C LEU A 413 1.73 -2.10 -4.30
N GLY A 414 1.66 -1.41 -5.43
CA GLY A 414 1.89 0.04 -5.52
C GLY A 414 1.36 0.70 -6.77
#